data_AF-A0A0G1REP1-F1
#
_entry.id   AF-A0A0G1REP1-F1
#
_cell.length_a   1.000
_cell.length_b   1.000
_cell.length_c   1.000
_cell.angle_alpha   90.00
_cell.angle_beta   90.00
_cell.angle_gamma   90.00
#
_symmetry.space_group_name_H-M   'P 1'
#
loop_
_entity.id
_entity.type
_entity.pdbx_description
1 polymer ?
#
loop_
_entity_poly.entity_id
_entity_poly.type
_entity_poly.pdbx_seq_one_letter_code
_entity_poly.pdbx_strand_id
1 'polypeptide(L)'
;MTLRLRSGQTLVVLLVFVAMAMAVVSAAVAVVISNTQSGSRYELGQMALGLAESGAEEALLLLLRDPSFAGETLTTVDGTATISVTGSDPKTINSVATVEGATRKIQVVADYTVGVLEVQTWREIE
;
A
#
# COMPACT_ATOMS: atom_id res chain seq x y z
N MET A 1 16.44 -50.68 -23.04
CA MET A 1 17.60 -49.86 -23.45
C MET A 1 18.38 -49.47 -22.20
N THR A 2 19.41 -50.22 -21.84
CA THR A 2 20.20 -50.01 -20.63
C THR A 2 21.40 -49.13 -20.97
N LEU A 3 21.44 -47.90 -20.44
CA LEU A 3 22.59 -47.00 -20.61
C LEU A 3 23.81 -47.58 -19.87
N ARG A 4 24.79 -48.12 -20.62
CA ARG A 4 26.14 -48.42 -20.10
C ARG A 4 27.04 -47.20 -20.29
N LEU A 5 27.07 -46.33 -19.28
CA LEU A 5 27.96 -45.15 -19.25
C LEU A 5 29.31 -45.55 -18.64
N ARG A 6 30.43 -45.10 -19.23
CA ARG A 6 31.75 -45.21 -18.59
C ARG A 6 31.76 -44.33 -17.33
N SER A 7 32.52 -44.69 -16.29
CA SER A 7 32.52 -44.02 -14.98
C SER A 7 32.63 -42.48 -15.05
N GLY A 8 33.40 -41.95 -16.01
CA GLY A 8 33.50 -40.50 -16.27
C GLY A 8 32.24 -39.87 -16.90
N GLN A 9 31.51 -40.59 -17.74
CA GLN A 9 30.27 -40.09 -18.36
C GLN A 9 29.10 -40.05 -17.36
N THR A 10 29.03 -41.00 -16.43
CA THR A 10 28.03 -40.99 -15.36
C THR A 10 28.17 -39.75 -14.47
N LEU A 11 29.41 -39.37 -14.15
CA LEU A 11 29.69 -38.17 -13.35
C LEU A 11 29.25 -36.88 -14.08
N VAL A 12 29.54 -36.77 -15.38
CA VAL A 12 29.15 -35.59 -16.19
C VAL A 12 27.64 -35.48 -16.28
N VAL A 13 26.94 -36.59 -16.55
CA VAL A 13 25.47 -36.59 -16.61
C VAL A 13 24.87 -36.19 -15.26
N LEU A 14 25.39 -36.73 -14.15
CA LEU A 14 24.95 -36.35 -12.82
C LEU A 14 25.19 -34.86 -12.53
N LEU A 15 26.34 -34.31 -12.93
CA LEU A 15 26.66 -32.90 -12.74
C LEU A 15 25.70 -32.00 -13.54
N VAL A 16 25.38 -32.36 -14.77
CA VAL A 16 24.40 -31.63 -15.59
C VAL A 16 23.02 -31.66 -14.93
N PHE A 17 22.57 -32.81 -14.43
CA PHE A 17 21.28 -32.90 -13.73
C PHE A 17 21.26 -32.06 -12.45
N VAL A 18 22.33 -32.09 -11.66
CA VAL A 18 22.45 -31.25 -10.45
C VAL A 18 22.46 -29.77 -10.82
N ALA A 19 23.18 -29.38 -11.87
CA ALA A 19 23.19 -28.00 -12.36
C ALA A 19 21.81 -27.53 -12.83
N MET A 20 21.08 -28.37 -13.57
CA MET A 20 19.70 -28.08 -13.98
C MET A 20 18.76 -27.98 -12.78
N ALA A 21 18.86 -28.91 -11.83
CA ALA A 21 18.05 -28.88 -10.61
C ALA A 21 18.31 -27.60 -9.80
N MET A 22 19.58 -27.20 -9.64
CA MET A 22 19.94 -25.94 -8.97
C MET A 22 19.38 -24.71 -9.71
N ALA A 23 19.41 -24.70 -11.05
CA ALA A 23 18.85 -23.60 -11.85
C ALA A 23 17.33 -23.48 -11.69
N VAL A 24 16.62 -24.61 -11.59
CA VAL A 24 15.17 -24.61 -11.36
C VAL A 24 14.84 -24.13 -9.94
N VAL A 25 15.58 -24.62 -8.94
CA VAL A 25 15.38 -24.20 -7.54
C VAL A 25 15.68 -22.71 -7.37
N SER A 26 16.75 -22.19 -7.97
CA SER A 26 17.08 -20.76 -7.88
C SER A 26 16.00 -19.88 -8.54
N ALA A 27 15.47 -20.28 -9.69
CA ALA A 27 14.36 -19.60 -10.34
C ALA A 27 13.10 -19.59 -9.45
N ALA A 28 12.77 -20.73 -8.84
CA ALA A 28 11.62 -20.83 -7.93
C ALA A 28 11.79 -19.93 -6.70
N VAL A 29 12.98 -19.91 -6.09
CA VAL A 29 13.28 -19.03 -4.94
C VAL A 29 13.16 -17.55 -5.32
N ALA A 30 13.66 -17.17 -6.50
CA ALA A 30 13.55 -15.79 -6.98
C ALA A 30 12.08 -15.35 -7.14
N VAL A 31 11.22 -16.22 -7.68
CA VAL A 31 9.78 -15.95 -7.80
C VAL A 31 9.12 -15.79 -6.44
N VAL A 32 9.43 -16.66 -5.48
CA VAL A 32 8.90 -16.56 -4.11
C VAL A 32 9.30 -15.24 -3.47
N ILE A 33 10.59 -14.86 -3.56
CA ILE A 33 11.08 -13.59 -3.03
C ILE A 33 10.35 -12.40 -3.66
N SER A 34 10.17 -12.43 -4.99
CA SER A 34 9.44 -11.37 -5.70
C SER A 34 8.00 -11.27 -5.21
N ASN A 35 7.29 -12.39 -5.11
CA ASN A 35 5.89 -12.42 -4.68
C ASN A 35 5.74 -11.94 -3.23
N THR A 36 6.63 -12.35 -2.33
CA THR A 36 6.60 -11.91 -0.93
C THR A 36 6.83 -10.40 -0.82
N GLN A 37 7.78 -9.83 -1.56
CA GLN A 37 8.01 -8.39 -1.58
C GLN A 37 6.83 -7.61 -2.16
N SER A 38 6.24 -8.10 -3.26
CA SER A 38 5.04 -7.50 -3.84
C SER A 38 3.85 -7.57 -2.88
N GLY A 39 3.64 -8.69 -2.20
CA GLY A 39 2.59 -8.86 -1.20
C GLY A 39 2.76 -7.90 -0.02
N SER A 40 3.96 -7.81 0.54
CA SER A 40 4.26 -6.89 1.65
C SER A 40 4.05 -5.43 1.25
N ARG A 41 4.51 -5.00 0.07
CA ARG A 41 4.26 -3.63 -0.42
C ARG A 41 2.79 -3.34 -0.65
N TYR A 42 2.04 -4.32 -1.14
CA TYR A 42 0.59 -4.20 -1.30
C TYR A 42 -0.10 -4.02 0.05
N GLU A 43 0.23 -4.84 1.03
CA GLU A 43 -0.31 -4.74 2.39
C GLU A 43 -0.03 -3.39 3.04
N LEU A 44 1.22 -2.92 3.02
CA LEU A 44 1.59 -1.58 3.51
C LEU A 44 0.81 -0.48 2.78
N GLY A 45 0.62 -0.64 1.46
CA GLY A 45 -0.19 0.28 0.67
C GLY A 45 -1.67 0.31 1.08
N GLN A 46 -2.24 -0.85 1.44
CA GLN A 46 -3.62 -0.93 1.94
C GLN A 46 -3.76 -0.35 3.35
N MET A 47 -2.77 -0.57 4.22
CA MET A 47 -2.74 0.04 5.56
C MET A 47 -2.65 1.56 5.46
N ALA A 48 -1.77 2.09 4.62
CA ALA A 48 -1.68 3.52 4.36
C ALA A 48 -2.99 4.07 3.78
N LEU A 49 -3.67 3.34 2.90
CA LEU A 49 -4.95 3.76 2.34
C LEU A 49 -6.02 3.86 3.43
N GLY A 50 -6.19 2.81 4.24
CA GLY A 50 -7.16 2.80 5.33
C GLY A 50 -6.89 3.90 6.38
N LEU A 51 -5.62 4.19 6.65
CA LEU A 51 -5.25 5.30 7.53
C LEU A 51 -5.54 6.68 6.90
N ALA A 52 -5.35 6.83 5.59
CA ALA A 52 -5.72 8.05 4.87
C ALA A 52 -7.25 8.26 4.87
N GLU A 53 -8.02 7.19 4.65
CA GLU A 53 -9.49 7.22 4.74
C GLU A 53 -9.94 7.59 6.15
N SER A 54 -9.37 6.97 7.18
CA SER A 54 -9.66 7.30 8.58
C SER A 54 -9.38 8.76 8.91
N GLY A 55 -8.27 9.32 8.40
CA GLY A 55 -7.97 10.74 8.56
C GLY A 55 -8.96 11.66 7.83
N ALA A 56 -9.48 11.24 6.68
CA ALA A 56 -10.52 11.99 5.98
C ALA A 56 -11.87 11.93 6.72
N GLU A 57 -12.23 10.77 7.30
CA GLU A 57 -13.43 10.63 8.14
C GLU A 57 -13.34 11.49 9.40
N GLU A 58 -12.21 11.48 10.09
CA GLU A 58 -11.99 12.30 11.28
C GLU A 58 -12.13 13.79 10.93
N ALA A 59 -11.55 14.23 9.81
CA ALA A 59 -11.69 15.61 9.34
C ALA A 59 -13.15 16.01 9.10
N LEU A 60 -13.97 15.10 8.55
CA LEU A 60 -15.40 15.35 8.35
C LEU A 60 -16.10 15.50 9.71
N LEU A 61 -15.84 14.59 10.67
CA LEU A 61 -16.43 14.67 12.02
C LEU A 61 -16.02 15.96 12.75
N LEU A 62 -14.76 16.36 12.63
CA LEU A 62 -14.24 17.60 13.21
C LEU A 62 -14.84 18.82 12.53
N LEU A 63 -15.07 18.82 11.22
CA LEU A 63 -15.75 19.91 10.51
C LEU A 63 -17.21 20.09 10.93
N LEU A 64 -17.90 19.01 11.30
CA LEU A 64 -19.25 19.11 11.87
C LEU A 64 -19.25 19.76 13.26
N ARG A 65 -18.18 19.57 14.04
CA ARG A 65 -18.05 20.14 15.40
C ARG A 65 -17.46 21.56 15.39
N ASP A 66 -16.47 21.78 14.55
CA ASP A 66 -15.73 23.02 14.37
C ASP A 66 -15.59 23.30 12.86
N PRO A 67 -16.48 24.13 12.29
CA PRO A 67 -16.39 24.52 10.88
C PRO A 67 -15.10 25.27 10.51
N SER A 68 -14.33 25.74 11.50
CA SER A 68 -13.04 26.41 11.31
C SER A 68 -11.83 25.48 11.37
N PHE A 69 -12.05 24.17 11.52
CA PHE A 69 -10.98 23.16 11.51
C PHE A 69 -10.13 23.26 10.24
N ALA A 70 -8.81 23.35 10.42
CA ALA A 70 -7.83 23.55 9.36
C ALA A 70 -6.96 22.31 9.08
N GLY A 71 -7.00 21.30 9.95
CA GLY A 71 -6.18 20.10 9.84
C GLY A 71 -5.45 19.74 11.13
N GLU A 72 -4.92 18.52 11.16
CA GLU A 72 -4.12 17.99 12.25
C GLU A 72 -3.24 16.83 11.76
N THR A 73 -2.42 16.25 12.64
CA THR A 73 -1.75 14.98 12.36
C THR A 73 -2.26 13.91 13.31
N LEU A 74 -2.94 12.92 12.74
CA LEU A 74 -3.34 11.70 13.43
C LEU A 74 -2.14 10.74 13.46
N THR A 75 -1.67 10.40 14.66
CA THR A 75 -0.59 9.41 14.85
C THR A 75 -1.18 8.15 15.45
N THR A 76 -0.91 7.02 14.81
CA THR A 76 -1.33 5.68 15.24
C THR A 76 -0.12 4.80 15.50
N VAL A 77 -0.34 3.56 15.95
CA VAL A 77 0.74 2.58 16.08
C VAL A 77 1.31 2.16 14.73
N ASP A 78 0.48 2.18 13.68
CA ASP A 78 0.83 1.70 12.35
C ASP A 78 1.46 2.79 11.47
N GLY A 79 1.17 4.06 11.73
CA GLY A 79 1.71 5.17 10.95
C GLY A 79 1.10 6.52 11.29
N THR A 80 1.34 7.50 10.42
CA THR A 80 0.84 8.87 10.58
C THR A 80 -0.04 9.27 9.40
N ALA A 81 -1.14 10.00 9.69
CA ALA A 81 -1.97 10.69 8.70
C ALA A 81 -1.95 12.19 8.97
N THR A 82 -1.46 12.97 8.00
CA THR A 82 -1.52 14.42 8.01
C THR A 82 -2.75 14.89 7.26
N ILE A 83 -3.64 15.54 7.99
CA ILE A 83 -4.91 16.07 7.52
C ILE A 83 -4.74 17.57 7.30
N SER A 84 -5.24 18.07 6.18
CA SER A 84 -5.33 19.51 5.90
C SER A 84 -6.69 19.83 5.29
N VAL A 85 -7.31 20.90 5.77
CA VAL A 85 -8.59 21.38 5.26
C VAL A 85 -8.40 22.78 4.71
N THR A 86 -8.86 22.99 3.48
CA THR A 86 -8.73 24.25 2.76
C THR A 86 -10.06 24.64 2.10
N GLY A 87 -10.23 25.92 1.76
CA GLY A 87 -11.46 26.45 1.18
C GLY A 87 -12.50 26.88 2.22
N SER A 88 -13.51 27.60 1.75
CA SER A 88 -14.61 28.13 2.56
C SER A 88 -15.90 27.37 2.36
N ASP A 89 -16.31 27.18 1.10
CA ASP A 89 -17.43 26.32 0.69
C ASP A 89 -17.39 26.13 -0.85
N PRO A 90 -17.23 24.92 -1.39
CA PRO A 90 -16.97 23.68 -0.66
C PRO A 90 -15.56 23.65 -0.03
N LYS A 91 -15.43 22.92 1.07
CA LYS A 91 -14.15 22.63 1.74
C LYS A 91 -13.48 21.41 1.11
N THR A 92 -12.17 21.50 0.92
CA THR A 92 -11.33 20.40 0.43
C THR A 92 -10.49 19.87 1.59
N ILE A 93 -10.72 18.61 1.93
CA ILE A 93 -9.97 17.83 2.92
C ILE A 93 -8.95 17.00 2.16
N ASN A 94 -7.67 17.11 2.51
CA ASN A 94 -6.62 16.21 2.06
C ASN A 94 -6.06 15.46 3.26
N SER A 95 -6.12 14.14 3.22
CA SER A 95 -5.53 13.24 4.20
C SER A 95 -4.40 12.47 3.56
N VAL A 96 -3.18 12.66 4.06
CA VAL A 96 -1.96 12.02 3.56
C VAL A 96 -1.44 11.08 4.63
N ALA A 97 -1.52 9.78 4.39
CA ALA A 97 -1.06 8.78 5.34
C ALA A 97 0.22 8.10 4.87
N THR A 98 1.11 7.81 5.82
CA THR A 98 2.36 7.08 5.59
C THR A 98 2.52 5.95 6.60
N VAL A 99 2.73 4.74 6.09
CA VAL A 99 2.96 3.50 6.86
C VAL A 99 4.24 2.85 6.31
N GLU A 100 5.30 2.78 7.12
CA GLU A 100 6.61 2.22 6.75
C GLU A 100 7.14 2.61 5.34
N GLY A 101 6.90 3.86 4.93
CA GLY A 101 7.34 4.40 3.63
C GLY A 101 6.38 4.18 2.46
N ALA A 102 5.26 3.47 2.66
CA ALA A 102 4.12 3.50 1.75
C ALA A 102 3.26 4.73 2.04
N THR A 103 3.02 5.59 1.05
CA THR A 103 2.21 6.80 1.19
C THR A 103 0.97 6.70 0.32
N ARG A 104 -0.18 7.07 0.89
CA ARG A 104 -1.49 7.16 0.22
C ARG A 104 -2.15 8.48 0.56
N LYS A 105 -2.94 9.00 -0.38
CA LYS A 105 -3.61 10.29 -0.20
C LYS A 105 -5.07 10.19 -0.59
N ILE A 106 -5.94 10.66 0.29
CA ILE A 106 -7.37 10.77 0.05
C ILE A 106 -7.74 12.24 0.03
N GLN A 107 -8.48 12.63 -1.00
CA GLN A 107 -9.09 13.94 -1.10
C GLN A 107 -10.61 13.80 -1.03
N VAL A 108 -11.19 14.55 -0.11
CA VAL A 108 -12.64 14.66 0.05
C VAL A 108 -13.03 16.12 -0.15
N VAL A 109 -14.06 16.36 -0.95
CA VAL A 109 -14.65 17.68 -1.10
C VAL A 109 -16.03 17.62 -0.46
N ALA A 110 -16.24 18.48 0.53
CA ALA A 110 -17.49 18.54 1.29
C ALA A 110 -18.05 19.96 1.28
N ASP A 111 -19.36 20.07 1.12
CA ASP A 111 -20.13 21.31 1.15
C ASP A 111 -20.89 21.38 2.48
N TYR A 112 -21.03 22.58 3.04
CA TYR A 112 -21.80 22.79 4.27
C TYR A 112 -23.03 23.67 4.02
N THR A 113 -24.04 23.09 3.37
CA THR A 113 -25.27 23.79 3.01
C THR A 113 -26.37 23.54 4.04
N VAL A 114 -26.92 24.62 4.63
CA VAL A 114 -28.09 24.60 5.55
C VAL A 114 -27.86 23.70 6.78
N GLY A 115 -26.64 23.66 7.30
CA GLY A 115 -26.31 22.86 8.49
C GLY A 115 -26.19 21.35 8.23
N VAL A 116 -26.16 20.95 6.97
CA VAL A 116 -25.90 19.58 6.53
C VAL A 116 -24.56 19.57 5.80
N LEU A 117 -23.65 18.69 6.23
CA LEU A 117 -22.40 18.45 5.53
C LEU A 117 -22.64 17.39 4.44
N GLU A 118 -22.47 17.77 3.18
CA GLU A 118 -22.62 16.90 2.02
C GLU A 118 -21.26 16.60 1.39
N VAL A 119 -20.93 15.31 1.25
CA VAL A 119 -19.72 14.88 0.55
C VAL A 119 -19.97 14.89 -0.95
N GLN A 120 -19.33 15.82 -1.66
CA GLN A 120 -19.44 15.92 -3.12
C GLN A 120 -18.54 14.91 -3.84
N THR A 121 -17.32 14.73 -3.35
CA THR A 121 -16.36 13.80 -3.97
C THR A 121 -15.51 13.12 -2.92
N TRP A 122 -15.19 11.85 -3.16
CA TRP A 122 -14.23 11.05 -2.41
C TRP A 122 -13.32 10.34 -3.40
N ARG A 123 -12.03 10.64 -3.38
CA ARG A 123 -11.08 10.01 -4.31
C ARG A 123 -9.69 9.87 -3.71
N GLU A 124 -9.03 8.79 -4.10
CA GLU A 124 -7.59 8.67 -3.96
C GLU A 124 -6.90 9.62 -4.96
N ILE A 125 -5.86 10.31 -4.51
CA ILE A 125 -5.02 11.19 -5.33
C ILE A 125 -3.55 10.78 -5.21
N GLU A 126 -2.75 11.24 -6.17
CA GLU A 126 -1.32 10.92 -6.26
C GLU A 126 -0.44 11.74 -5.30
#